data_AF-A0A4Y8LDL9-F1
#
_entry.id   AF-A0A4Y8LDL9-F1
#
_cell.length_a   1.000
_cell.length_b   1.000
_cell.length_c   1.000
_cell.angle_alpha   90.00
_cell.angle_beta   90.00
_cell.angle_gamma   90.00
#
_symmetry.space_group_name_H-M   'P 1'
#
loop_
_entity.id
_entity.type
_entity.pdbx_description
1 polymer ?
#
loop_
_entity_poly.entity_id
_entity_poly.type
_entity_poly.pdbx_seq_one_letter_code
_entity_poly.pdbx_strand_id
1 'polypeptide(L)'
;MKKKYLLGAFLGLLLSTPIFAQSNLGADYLKTGELKVAKEIFEKQVSQSPAEAYYYLGEVAYKEGKLDEAKANYEKGLAASADFVLNNVGLGKLLLKSSPKDAEDQFSIALKKNKKDVSVLVAIAEAYYANNMADKGASKLADARKADKKSPLIYILEGDLKAKSNVGEAAGSYAQAYNFDPTCSVAYIKSAQVYESVNPTLAVEMLQKAIEINPNYTLAYKMLGSIYSHNGQYADAIEAYKKYFAQGAYDVSDLTRYAAALYFTKQYDEAKKLINEGISKEPNNFVLNRLLMYSYLQSKDYTAGLTVGDKFFSLDKGDSQYIVQDYMTYGELLSKNNQMDKALLQYEEAVKLDPSKSSVYKEIAQACVDANQYADAAKYLQEYVDKSDSSVVEATDFFNIGRYSYIAGTAAQKDTADSEAPAKSKALLVQSDKAFGTVSERIPDSYLGYFWRARANAALDPQTILGLAKPYYEKVIEIVTSKDDGSNNNELVEAYRYLSYYYYLSFEKSKSAEDKEHVRSYSEKILALDPENGVAKQLLEAVKQ
;
A
#
# COMPACT_ATOMS: atom_id res chain seq x y z
N MET A 1 16.96 49.70 53.60
CA MET A 1 15.85 49.46 54.56
C MET A 1 14.52 49.76 53.87
N LYS A 2 13.57 48.81 53.99
CA LYS A 2 12.12 48.90 53.76
C LYS A 2 11.57 48.96 52.31
N LYS A 3 10.98 47.81 51.95
CA LYS A 3 9.95 47.55 50.93
C LYS A 3 8.76 48.52 51.02
N LYS A 4 8.15 48.85 49.87
CA LYS A 4 6.68 48.94 49.73
C LYS A 4 6.26 48.38 48.37
N TYR A 5 5.24 47.54 48.44
CA TYR A 5 4.60 46.81 47.35
C TYR A 5 3.78 47.77 46.46
N LEU A 6 3.81 47.53 45.16
CA LEU A 6 2.74 47.91 44.24
C LEU A 6 2.48 46.72 43.32
N LEU A 7 1.44 45.96 43.67
CA LEU A 7 0.72 45.08 42.76
C LEU A 7 0.20 45.95 41.61
N GLY A 8 0.73 45.74 40.41
CA GLY A 8 0.18 46.26 39.15
C GLY A 8 -0.27 45.08 38.30
N ALA A 9 -1.57 45.05 38.01
CA ALA A 9 -2.28 43.97 37.34
C ALA A 9 -1.63 43.54 36.01
N PHE A 10 -1.28 42.25 35.90
CA PHE A 10 -1.14 41.60 34.62
C PHE A 10 -2.54 41.41 34.04
N LEU A 11 -2.94 42.31 33.15
CA LEU A 11 -4.10 42.10 32.28
C LEU A 11 -3.77 40.90 31.38
N GLY A 12 -4.30 39.73 31.73
CA GLY A 12 -4.39 38.62 30.81
C GLY A 12 -5.27 39.04 29.64
N LEU A 13 -4.65 39.34 28.50
CA LEU A 13 -5.33 39.35 27.21
C LEU A 13 -5.76 37.91 26.92
N LEU A 14 -6.90 37.51 27.51
CA LEU A 14 -7.76 36.50 26.95
C LEU A 14 -8.10 37.00 25.54
N LEU A 15 -7.42 36.46 24.54
CA LEU A 15 -7.88 36.50 23.16
C LEU A 15 -9.24 35.81 23.14
N SER A 16 -10.29 36.58 23.41
CA SER A 16 -11.66 36.19 23.12
C SER A 16 -11.75 36.07 21.61
N THR A 17 -11.56 34.87 21.09
CA THR A 17 -11.99 34.55 19.74
C THR A 17 -13.48 34.95 19.66
N PRO A 18 -13.89 35.75 18.67
CA PRO A 18 -15.28 36.17 18.56
C PRO A 18 -16.15 34.91 18.48
N ILE A 19 -16.98 34.73 19.51
CA ILE A 19 -17.84 33.57 19.80
C ILE A 19 -18.82 33.26 18.64
N PHE A 20 -19.03 34.22 17.73
CA PHE A 20 -19.80 34.07 16.49
C PHE A 20 -19.25 33.03 15.50
N ALA A 21 -17.95 32.66 15.57
CA ALA A 21 -17.37 31.69 14.65
C ALA A 21 -17.72 30.22 14.98
N GLN A 22 -18.05 29.91 16.25
CA GLN A 22 -18.34 28.53 16.67
C GLN A 22 -19.78 28.09 16.40
N SER A 23 -20.75 29.01 16.42
CA SER A 23 -22.18 28.65 16.30
C SER A 23 -22.57 28.14 14.91
N ASN A 24 -21.87 28.54 13.85
CA ASN A 24 -22.12 28.03 12.49
C ASN A 24 -21.36 26.72 12.19
N LEU A 25 -20.22 26.48 12.83
CA LEU A 25 -19.36 25.35 12.48
C LEU A 25 -20.01 23.99 12.81
N GLY A 26 -20.70 23.88 13.95
CA GLY A 26 -21.44 22.65 14.29
C GLY A 26 -22.54 22.34 13.28
N ALA A 27 -23.25 23.37 12.80
CA ALA A 27 -24.32 23.24 11.82
C ALA A 27 -23.76 22.84 10.45
N ASP A 28 -22.58 23.35 10.11
CA ASP A 28 -21.85 22.99 8.91
C ASP A 28 -21.43 21.51 8.92
N TYR A 29 -20.85 21.02 10.03
CA TYR A 29 -20.53 19.59 10.20
C TYR A 29 -21.76 18.69 10.12
N LEU A 30 -22.88 19.12 10.70
CA LEU A 30 -24.15 18.40 10.60
C LEU A 30 -24.61 18.31 9.13
N LYS A 31 -24.55 19.42 8.38
CA LYS A 31 -24.95 19.47 6.98
C LYS A 31 -24.05 18.61 6.10
N THR A 32 -22.75 18.55 6.38
CA THR A 32 -21.78 17.76 5.60
C THR A 32 -21.72 16.28 5.99
N GLY A 33 -22.39 15.89 7.08
CA GLY A 33 -22.58 14.49 7.50
C GLY A 33 -21.67 14.02 8.64
N GLU A 34 -20.83 14.90 9.20
CA GLU A 34 -19.91 14.60 10.29
C GLU A 34 -20.62 14.68 11.66
N LEU A 35 -21.58 13.78 11.87
CA LEU A 35 -22.54 13.83 12.99
C LEU A 35 -21.86 13.80 14.37
N LYS A 36 -20.77 13.04 14.52
CA LYS A 36 -20.05 12.93 15.80
C LYS A 36 -19.43 14.26 16.22
N VAL A 37 -18.73 14.91 15.29
CA VAL A 37 -18.09 16.21 15.54
C VAL A 37 -19.16 17.27 15.81
N ALA A 38 -20.24 17.27 15.02
CA ALA A 38 -21.38 18.14 15.25
C ALA A 38 -21.96 17.96 16.66
N LYS A 39 -22.18 16.71 17.09
CA LYS A 39 -22.69 16.39 18.43
C LYS A 39 -21.82 16.97 19.54
N GLU A 40 -20.50 16.73 19.50
CA GLU A 40 -19.56 17.22 20.51
C GLU A 40 -19.53 18.75 20.60
N ILE A 41 -19.66 19.44 19.46
CA ILE A 41 -19.76 20.91 19.42
C ILE A 41 -21.05 21.37 20.11
N PHE A 42 -22.19 20.79 19.74
CA PHE A 42 -23.48 21.22 20.28
C PHE A 42 -23.68 20.87 21.75
N GLU A 43 -23.13 19.75 22.23
CA GLU A 43 -23.12 19.41 23.66
C GLU A 43 -22.43 20.50 24.49
N LYS A 44 -21.31 21.05 24.00
CA LYS A 44 -20.62 22.17 24.67
C LYS A 44 -21.44 23.46 24.59
N GLN A 45 -22.15 23.68 23.48
CA GLN A 45 -22.96 24.87 23.22
C GLN A 45 -24.25 24.91 24.08
N VAL A 46 -24.71 23.78 24.65
CA VAL A 46 -25.91 23.74 25.52
C VAL A 46 -25.85 24.79 26.63
N SER A 47 -24.68 25.02 27.21
CA SER A 47 -24.49 26.00 28.29
C SER A 47 -24.63 27.47 27.85
N GLN A 48 -24.49 27.76 26.56
CA GLN A 48 -24.45 29.11 26.00
C GLN A 48 -25.73 29.46 25.25
N SER A 49 -26.17 28.56 24.37
CA SER A 49 -27.36 28.71 23.52
C SER A 49 -28.21 27.43 23.56
N PRO A 50 -28.86 27.12 24.70
CA PRO A 50 -29.50 25.83 24.92
C PRO A 50 -30.58 25.51 23.88
N ALA A 51 -31.42 26.47 23.50
CA ALA A 51 -32.51 26.23 22.57
C ALA A 51 -32.04 25.82 21.16
N GLU A 52 -30.97 26.46 20.68
CA GLU A 52 -30.33 26.16 19.39
C GLU A 52 -29.51 24.87 19.45
N ALA A 53 -28.71 24.70 20.51
CA ALA A 53 -27.91 23.49 20.71
C ALA A 53 -28.79 22.23 20.75
N TYR A 54 -29.90 22.29 21.50
CA TYR A 54 -30.84 21.17 21.56
C TYR A 54 -31.56 20.92 20.24
N TYR A 55 -31.84 21.94 19.43
CA TYR A 55 -32.35 21.73 18.07
C TYR A 55 -31.37 20.89 17.24
N TYR A 56 -30.10 21.30 17.20
CA TYR A 56 -29.12 20.59 16.38
C TYR A 56 -28.75 19.21 16.95
N LEU A 57 -28.75 19.01 18.27
CA LEU A 57 -28.65 17.68 18.88
C LEU A 57 -29.85 16.79 18.50
N GLY A 58 -31.05 17.39 18.37
CA GLY A 58 -32.22 16.71 17.84
C GLY A 58 -32.04 16.29 16.37
N GLU A 59 -31.47 17.16 15.53
CA GLU A 59 -31.18 16.85 14.12
C GLU A 59 -30.11 15.76 13.97
N VAL A 60 -29.07 15.78 14.82
CA VAL A 60 -28.08 14.70 14.91
C VAL A 60 -28.77 13.38 15.25
N ALA A 61 -29.55 13.35 16.35
CA ALA A 61 -30.26 12.14 16.78
C ALA A 61 -31.24 11.63 15.71
N TYR A 62 -31.91 12.54 14.99
CA TYR A 62 -32.78 12.19 13.87
C TYR A 62 -32.02 11.50 12.74
N LYS A 63 -30.87 12.06 12.32
CA LYS A 63 -30.02 11.45 11.28
C LYS A 63 -29.41 10.11 11.73
N GLU A 64 -29.20 9.92 13.03
CA GLU A 64 -28.80 8.63 13.63
C GLU A 64 -29.96 7.62 13.75
N GLY A 65 -31.20 8.02 13.44
CA GLY A 65 -32.40 7.18 13.57
C GLY A 65 -32.95 7.07 14.99
N LYS A 66 -32.42 7.82 15.95
CA LYS A 66 -32.82 7.83 17.36
C LYS A 66 -33.97 8.80 17.58
N LEU A 67 -35.16 8.43 17.11
CA LEU A 67 -36.32 9.33 17.05
C LEU A 67 -36.80 9.83 18.42
N ASP A 68 -36.75 8.99 19.46
CA ASP A 68 -37.12 9.38 20.82
C ASP A 68 -36.14 10.39 21.43
N GLU A 69 -34.83 10.19 21.20
CA GLU A 69 -33.79 11.14 21.61
C GLU A 69 -33.94 12.47 20.84
N ALA A 70 -34.24 12.40 19.54
CA ALA A 70 -34.52 13.58 18.73
C ALA A 70 -35.70 14.38 19.30
N LYS A 71 -36.82 13.71 19.59
CA LYS A 71 -38.00 14.33 20.20
C LYS A 71 -37.66 15.01 21.53
N ALA A 72 -37.00 14.28 22.42
CA ALA A 72 -36.62 14.79 23.74
C ALA A 72 -35.71 16.03 23.63
N ASN A 73 -34.78 16.04 22.67
CA ASN A 73 -33.94 17.20 22.42
C ASN A 73 -34.75 18.40 21.90
N TYR A 74 -35.64 18.23 20.92
CA TYR A 74 -36.49 19.33 20.47
C TYR A 74 -37.38 19.91 21.58
N GLU A 75 -37.94 19.05 22.44
CA GLU A 75 -38.74 19.47 23.61
C GLU A 75 -37.91 20.26 24.63
N LYS A 76 -36.68 19.81 24.93
CA LYS A 76 -35.73 20.58 25.77
C LYS A 76 -35.39 21.92 25.13
N GLY A 77 -35.23 21.96 23.81
CA GLY A 77 -34.98 23.20 23.06
C GLY A 77 -36.13 24.20 23.20
N LEU A 78 -37.38 23.74 23.06
CA LEU A 78 -38.58 24.58 23.28
C LEU A 78 -38.72 25.03 24.73
N ALA A 79 -38.43 24.15 25.70
CA ALA A 79 -38.46 24.49 27.12
C ALA A 79 -37.40 25.55 27.49
N ALA A 80 -36.24 25.50 26.83
CA ALA A 80 -35.19 26.51 27.00
C ALA A 80 -35.56 27.85 26.37
N SER A 81 -36.15 27.83 25.16
CA SER A 81 -36.74 29.02 24.55
C SER A 81 -37.71 28.66 23.42
N ALA A 82 -38.97 29.03 23.58
CA ALA A 82 -39.99 28.91 22.53
C ALA A 82 -39.74 29.85 21.34
N ASP A 83 -38.84 30.83 21.48
CA ASP A 83 -38.48 31.78 20.44
C ASP A 83 -37.61 31.19 19.33
N PHE A 84 -36.90 30.09 19.62
CA PHE A 84 -36.12 29.34 18.63
C PHE A 84 -37.03 28.34 17.91
N VAL A 85 -37.74 28.86 16.92
CA VAL A 85 -38.88 28.17 16.28
C VAL A 85 -38.51 26.89 15.51
N LEU A 86 -37.23 26.68 15.19
CA LEU A 86 -36.76 25.47 14.49
C LEU A 86 -36.98 24.19 15.31
N ASN A 87 -37.07 24.26 16.65
CA ASN A 87 -37.47 23.11 17.45
C ASN A 87 -38.90 22.63 17.14
N ASN A 88 -39.84 23.54 16.84
CA ASN A 88 -41.18 23.16 16.37
C ASN A 88 -41.11 22.46 15.01
N VAL A 89 -40.22 22.92 14.11
CA VAL A 89 -40.00 22.26 12.82
C VAL A 89 -39.45 20.84 13.02
N GLY A 90 -38.51 20.65 13.96
CA GLY A 90 -38.00 19.34 14.36
C GLY A 90 -39.11 18.40 14.88
N LEU A 91 -39.98 18.88 15.76
CA LEU A 91 -41.15 18.10 16.22
C LEU A 91 -42.12 17.78 15.08
N GLY A 92 -42.44 18.77 14.24
CA GLY A 92 -43.28 18.57 13.06
C GLY A 92 -42.71 17.50 12.13
N LYS A 93 -41.39 17.50 11.91
CA LYS A 93 -40.66 16.50 11.11
C LYS A 93 -40.88 15.07 11.61
N LEU A 94 -40.92 14.87 12.93
CA LEU A 94 -41.19 13.55 13.55
C LEU A 94 -42.65 13.12 13.41
N LEU A 95 -43.58 14.09 13.45
CA LEU A 95 -45.02 13.84 13.43
C LEU A 95 -45.59 13.59 12.03
N LEU A 96 -44.87 13.95 10.96
CA LEU A 96 -45.38 13.91 9.58
C LEU A 96 -45.95 12.55 9.14
N LYS A 97 -45.43 11.44 9.67
CA LYS A 97 -45.94 10.09 9.36
C LYS A 97 -47.07 9.65 10.30
N SER A 98 -46.97 9.96 11.59
CA SER A 98 -47.90 9.47 12.61
C SER A 98 -49.15 10.35 12.76
N SER A 99 -48.96 11.67 12.72
CA SER A 99 -49.99 12.68 12.96
C SER A 99 -49.76 13.90 12.05
N PRO A 100 -50.13 13.84 10.75
CA PRO A 100 -49.88 14.93 9.81
C PRO A 100 -50.53 16.26 10.23
N LYS A 101 -51.71 16.21 10.88
CA LYS A 101 -52.39 17.39 11.42
C LYS A 101 -51.51 18.11 12.43
N ASP A 102 -51.02 17.38 13.43
CA ASP A 102 -50.18 17.92 14.50
C ASP A 102 -48.85 18.45 13.94
N ALA A 103 -48.30 17.81 12.91
CA ALA A 103 -47.10 18.30 12.21
C ALA A 103 -47.34 19.68 11.56
N GLU A 104 -48.47 19.85 10.86
CA GLU A 104 -48.85 21.14 10.25
C GLU A 104 -49.10 22.22 11.30
N ASP A 105 -49.63 21.85 12.47
CA ASP A 105 -49.80 22.77 13.60
C ASP A 105 -48.44 23.25 14.13
N GLN A 106 -47.46 22.35 14.28
CA GLN A 106 -46.08 22.72 14.65
C GLN A 106 -45.41 23.64 13.62
N PHE A 107 -45.58 23.36 12.32
CA PHE A 107 -45.07 24.24 11.25
C PHE A 107 -45.76 25.60 11.25
N SER A 108 -47.05 25.64 11.56
CA SER A 108 -47.82 26.89 11.68
C SER A 108 -47.35 27.74 12.86
N ILE A 109 -47.00 27.10 13.99
CA ILE A 109 -46.36 27.78 15.12
C ILE A 109 -45.04 28.43 14.68
N ALA A 110 -44.20 27.68 13.98
CA ALA A 110 -42.90 28.18 13.53
C ALA A 110 -43.03 29.38 12.57
N LEU A 111 -43.98 29.34 11.64
CA LEU A 111 -44.21 30.40 10.66
C LEU A 111 -44.96 31.61 11.20
N LYS A 112 -45.63 31.50 12.37
CA LYS A 112 -46.38 32.62 12.96
C LYS A 112 -45.47 33.81 13.29
N LYS A 113 -44.23 33.55 13.71
CA LYS A 113 -43.24 34.58 14.06
C LYS A 113 -42.74 35.33 12.83
N ASN A 114 -42.40 34.60 11.77
CA ASN A 114 -42.04 35.18 10.49
C ASN A 114 -42.38 34.22 9.34
N LYS A 115 -43.45 34.53 8.59
CA LYS A 115 -43.91 33.70 7.46
C LYS A 115 -42.95 33.67 6.27
N LYS A 116 -41.99 34.59 6.23
CA LYS A 116 -40.99 34.73 5.15
C LYS A 116 -39.58 34.39 5.64
N ASP A 117 -39.44 33.76 6.80
CA ASP A 117 -38.14 33.28 7.26
C ASP A 117 -37.67 32.11 6.37
N VAL A 118 -36.67 32.38 5.54
CA VAL A 118 -36.14 31.41 4.57
C VAL A 118 -35.55 30.19 5.28
N SER A 119 -34.93 30.37 6.46
CA SER A 119 -34.33 29.27 7.23
C SER A 119 -35.39 28.27 7.70
N VAL A 120 -36.52 28.79 8.20
CA VAL A 120 -37.67 27.99 8.64
C VAL A 120 -38.38 27.34 7.45
N LEU A 121 -38.59 28.06 6.36
CA LEU A 121 -39.23 27.53 5.16
C LEU A 121 -38.42 26.38 4.54
N VAL A 122 -37.08 26.52 4.47
CA VAL A 122 -36.18 25.47 4.01
C VAL A 122 -36.18 24.27 4.97
N ALA A 123 -36.14 24.49 6.28
CA ALA A 123 -36.19 23.40 7.25
C ALA A 123 -37.51 22.60 7.21
N ILE A 124 -38.65 23.27 6.98
CA ILE A 124 -39.94 22.62 6.76
C ILE A 124 -39.92 21.83 5.44
N ALA A 125 -39.35 22.39 4.36
CA ALA A 125 -39.20 21.67 3.11
C ALA A 125 -38.36 20.40 3.29
N GLU A 126 -37.21 20.49 3.96
CA GLU A 126 -36.37 19.34 4.31
C GLU A 126 -37.15 18.31 5.12
N ALA A 127 -37.97 18.72 6.09
CA ALA A 127 -38.82 17.83 6.87
C ALA A 127 -39.80 17.04 6.00
N TYR A 128 -40.42 17.67 5.00
CA TYR A 128 -41.29 16.98 4.04
C TYR A 128 -40.51 16.01 3.15
N TYR A 129 -39.36 16.41 2.62
CA TYR A 129 -38.53 15.54 1.79
C TYR A 129 -38.03 14.31 2.56
N ALA A 130 -37.59 14.48 3.81
CA ALA A 130 -37.18 13.38 4.69
C ALA A 130 -38.33 12.38 4.98
N ASN A 131 -39.58 12.82 4.81
CA ASN A 131 -40.79 12.01 4.95
C ASN A 131 -41.42 11.59 3.61
N ASN A 132 -40.67 11.69 2.51
CA ASN A 132 -41.11 11.32 1.15
C ASN A 132 -42.33 12.12 0.65
N MET A 133 -42.55 13.34 1.15
CA MET A 133 -43.66 14.21 0.75
C MET A 133 -43.17 15.29 -0.24
N ALA A 134 -42.71 14.87 -1.43
CA ALA A 134 -42.01 15.73 -2.38
C ALA A 134 -42.81 16.98 -2.82
N ASP A 135 -44.12 16.84 -3.07
CA ASP A 135 -44.97 17.96 -3.52
C ASP A 135 -45.05 19.08 -2.46
N LYS A 136 -45.21 18.70 -1.18
CA LYS A 136 -45.22 19.65 -0.07
C LYS A 136 -43.85 20.29 0.15
N GLY A 137 -42.78 19.50 0.05
CA GLY A 137 -41.40 19.99 0.10
C GLY A 137 -41.12 21.03 -0.99
N ALA A 138 -41.50 20.73 -2.23
CA ALA A 138 -41.35 21.63 -3.37
C ALA A 138 -42.17 22.91 -3.20
N SER A 139 -43.40 22.81 -2.68
CA SER A 139 -44.22 23.98 -2.38
C SER A 139 -43.56 24.89 -1.35
N LYS A 140 -42.93 24.36 -0.30
CA LYS A 140 -42.23 25.17 0.71
C LYS A 140 -40.92 25.75 0.22
N LEU A 141 -40.18 25.03 -0.62
CA LEU A 141 -39.04 25.61 -1.33
C LEU A 141 -39.45 26.76 -2.25
N ALA A 142 -40.61 26.68 -2.91
CA ALA A 142 -41.14 27.78 -3.71
C ALA A 142 -41.49 29.00 -2.86
N ASP A 143 -42.05 28.80 -1.66
CA ASP A 143 -42.29 29.88 -0.70
C ASP A 143 -40.97 30.51 -0.21
N ALA A 144 -39.95 29.68 0.09
CA ALA A 144 -38.60 30.16 0.44
C ALA A 144 -38.00 31.04 -0.67
N ARG A 145 -38.12 30.60 -1.93
CA ARG A 145 -37.65 31.34 -3.11
C ARG A 145 -38.39 32.66 -3.35
N LYS A 146 -39.68 32.74 -3.01
CA LYS A 146 -40.45 34.00 -3.01
C LYS A 146 -40.01 34.96 -1.91
N ALA A 147 -39.59 34.43 -0.76
CA ALA A 147 -39.12 35.22 0.36
C ALA A 147 -37.73 35.82 0.08
N ASP A 148 -36.77 34.99 -0.35
CA ASP A 148 -35.46 35.42 -0.82
C ASP A 148 -34.87 34.42 -1.81
N LYS A 149 -34.89 34.77 -3.10
CA LYS A 149 -34.35 33.93 -4.17
C LYS A 149 -32.82 33.82 -4.17
N LYS A 150 -32.11 34.64 -3.39
CA LYS A 150 -30.63 34.62 -3.31
C LYS A 150 -30.12 33.86 -2.09
N SER A 151 -31.00 33.29 -1.26
CA SER A 151 -30.54 32.55 -0.09
C SER A 151 -29.81 31.26 -0.49
N PRO A 152 -28.57 31.03 -0.05
CA PRO A 152 -27.80 29.82 -0.37
C PRO A 152 -28.45 28.55 0.18
N LEU A 153 -29.26 28.64 1.24
CA LEU A 153 -29.93 27.49 1.87
C LEU A 153 -30.87 26.75 0.92
N ILE A 154 -31.53 27.48 0.02
CA ILE A 154 -32.44 26.93 -1.00
C ILE A 154 -31.65 25.99 -1.92
N TYR A 155 -30.54 26.50 -2.44
CA TYR A 155 -29.73 25.82 -3.43
C TYR A 155 -28.88 24.69 -2.83
N ILE A 156 -28.50 24.79 -1.55
CA ILE A 156 -27.91 23.67 -0.81
C ILE A 156 -28.91 22.51 -0.72
N LEU A 157 -30.16 22.77 -0.31
CA LEU A 157 -31.17 21.71 -0.24
C LEU A 157 -31.47 21.11 -1.62
N GLU A 158 -31.56 21.93 -2.68
CA GLU A 158 -31.73 21.44 -4.04
C GLU A 158 -30.57 20.54 -4.50
N GLY A 159 -29.33 20.89 -4.12
CA GLY A 159 -28.16 20.07 -4.37
C GLY A 159 -28.20 18.75 -3.59
N ASP A 160 -28.54 18.80 -2.30
CA ASP A 160 -28.62 17.62 -1.43
C ASP A 160 -29.64 16.58 -1.94
N LEU A 161 -30.78 17.06 -2.45
CA LEU A 161 -31.83 16.20 -3.03
C LEU A 161 -31.38 15.47 -4.30
N LYS A 162 -30.40 16.04 -5.03
CA LYS A 162 -29.91 15.52 -6.31
C LYS A 162 -28.58 14.78 -6.19
N ALA A 163 -27.83 14.97 -5.11
CA ALA A 163 -26.47 14.46 -4.95
C ALA A 163 -26.35 12.94 -5.17
N LYS A 164 -27.41 12.17 -4.86
CA LYS A 164 -27.43 10.72 -5.05
C LYS A 164 -27.82 10.27 -6.46
N SER A 165 -28.54 11.09 -7.23
CA SER A 165 -29.12 10.71 -8.52
C SER A 165 -28.47 11.41 -9.71
N ASN A 166 -27.98 12.64 -9.53
CA ASN A 166 -27.36 13.43 -10.59
C ASN A 166 -26.30 14.39 -10.02
N VAL A 167 -25.03 13.96 -10.10
CA VAL A 167 -23.86 14.73 -9.65
C VAL A 167 -23.76 16.09 -10.34
N GLY A 168 -24.03 16.16 -11.65
CA GLY A 168 -23.93 17.40 -12.41
C GLY A 168 -24.95 18.45 -11.97
N GLU A 169 -26.21 18.04 -11.77
CA GLU A 169 -27.23 18.97 -11.27
C GLU A 169 -27.02 19.36 -9.80
N ALA A 170 -26.52 18.44 -8.98
CA ALA A 170 -26.17 18.74 -7.59
C ALA A 170 -25.05 19.80 -7.53
N ALA A 171 -23.99 19.58 -8.30
CA ALA A 171 -22.89 20.53 -8.42
C ALA A 171 -23.35 21.90 -8.93
N GLY A 172 -24.24 21.94 -9.93
CA GLY A 172 -24.85 23.18 -10.41
C GLY A 172 -25.66 23.91 -9.33
N SER A 173 -26.36 23.17 -8.47
CA SER A 173 -27.14 23.75 -7.37
C SER A 173 -26.22 24.33 -6.29
N TYR A 174 -25.19 23.58 -5.86
CA TYR A 174 -24.19 24.12 -4.93
C TYR A 174 -23.43 25.31 -5.51
N ALA A 175 -23.18 25.32 -6.82
CA ALA A 175 -22.59 26.46 -7.51
C ALA A 175 -23.46 27.72 -7.44
N GLN A 176 -24.77 27.57 -7.61
CA GLN A 176 -25.69 28.69 -7.36
C GLN A 176 -25.60 29.19 -5.92
N ALA A 177 -25.50 28.28 -4.93
CA ALA A 177 -25.38 28.67 -3.52
C ALA A 177 -24.15 29.56 -3.27
N TYR A 178 -22.96 29.14 -3.70
CA TYR A 178 -21.75 29.96 -3.51
C TYR A 178 -21.67 31.17 -4.44
N ASN A 179 -22.40 31.19 -5.57
CA ASN A 179 -22.49 32.37 -6.41
C ASN A 179 -23.33 33.48 -5.76
N PHE A 180 -24.39 33.11 -5.03
CA PHE A 180 -25.20 34.07 -4.28
C PHE A 180 -24.55 34.49 -2.96
N ASP A 181 -23.82 33.58 -2.33
CA ASP A 181 -23.03 33.86 -1.13
C ASP A 181 -21.63 33.21 -1.23
N PRO A 182 -20.62 33.97 -1.72
CA PRO A 182 -19.24 33.50 -1.81
C PRO A 182 -18.58 33.17 -0.47
N THR A 183 -19.22 33.49 0.67
CA THR A 183 -18.72 33.15 2.01
C THR A 183 -19.35 31.87 2.57
N CYS A 184 -20.23 31.21 1.79
CA CYS A 184 -20.89 29.98 2.20
C CYS A 184 -19.96 28.76 2.08
N SER A 185 -19.12 28.52 3.09
CA SER A 185 -18.18 27.38 3.09
C SER A 185 -18.87 26.02 2.89
N VAL A 186 -20.09 25.83 3.39
CA VAL A 186 -20.85 24.58 3.20
C VAL A 186 -21.10 24.28 1.73
N ALA A 187 -21.42 25.29 0.91
CA ALA A 187 -21.65 25.10 -0.52
C ALA A 187 -20.39 24.57 -1.22
N TYR A 188 -19.22 25.12 -0.90
CA TYR A 188 -17.94 24.64 -1.42
C TYR A 188 -17.62 23.20 -0.96
N ILE A 189 -17.82 22.87 0.32
CA ILE A 189 -17.60 21.49 0.80
C ILE A 189 -18.54 20.51 0.09
N LYS A 190 -19.83 20.86 -0.03
CA LYS A 190 -20.82 20.03 -0.71
C LYS A 190 -20.50 19.85 -2.20
N SER A 191 -20.03 20.89 -2.87
CA SER A 191 -19.47 20.80 -4.22
C SER A 191 -18.27 19.84 -4.27
N ALA A 192 -17.33 19.93 -3.32
CA ALA A 192 -16.20 19.03 -3.27
C ALA A 192 -16.63 17.56 -3.09
N GLN A 193 -17.60 17.29 -2.22
CA GLN A 193 -18.12 15.93 -1.97
C GLN A 193 -18.71 15.30 -3.24
N VAL A 194 -19.39 16.08 -4.10
CA VAL A 194 -19.94 15.54 -5.35
C VAL A 194 -18.90 15.45 -6.47
N TYR A 195 -17.84 16.27 -6.43
CA TYR A 195 -16.74 16.20 -7.39
C TYR A 195 -15.69 15.15 -7.05
N GLU A 196 -15.56 14.70 -5.80
CA GLU A 196 -14.47 13.82 -5.33
C GLU A 196 -14.22 12.62 -6.25
N SER A 197 -15.27 11.91 -6.68
CA SER A 197 -15.16 10.72 -7.53
C SER A 197 -15.17 11.00 -9.04
N VAL A 198 -15.58 12.20 -9.47
CA VAL A 198 -15.80 12.54 -10.89
C VAL A 198 -14.70 13.46 -11.43
N ASN A 199 -14.28 14.43 -10.62
CA ASN A 199 -13.22 15.38 -10.93
C ASN A 199 -12.48 15.79 -9.64
N PRO A 200 -11.49 15.00 -9.21
CA PRO A 200 -10.73 15.26 -7.97
C PRO A 200 -10.06 16.64 -7.95
N THR A 201 -9.64 17.15 -9.12
CA THR A 201 -9.02 18.48 -9.24
C THR A 201 -9.99 19.59 -8.86
N LEU A 202 -11.23 19.55 -9.39
CA LEU A 202 -12.26 20.51 -8.98
C LEU A 202 -12.66 20.34 -7.52
N ALA A 203 -12.69 19.11 -7.00
CA ALA A 203 -12.94 18.89 -5.58
C ALA A 203 -11.89 19.60 -4.71
N VAL A 204 -10.61 19.45 -5.04
CA VAL A 204 -9.49 20.14 -4.37
C VAL A 204 -9.66 21.66 -4.44
N GLU A 205 -10.00 22.22 -5.61
CA GLU A 205 -10.21 23.66 -5.76
C GLU A 205 -11.34 24.17 -4.84
N MET A 206 -12.46 23.45 -4.78
CA MET A 206 -13.57 23.81 -3.90
C MET A 206 -13.18 23.73 -2.41
N LEU A 207 -12.40 22.72 -2.01
CA LEU A 207 -11.90 22.62 -0.63
C LEU A 207 -10.92 23.75 -0.28
N GLN A 208 -10.06 24.14 -1.22
CA GLN A 208 -9.16 25.28 -1.03
C GLN A 208 -9.95 26.58 -0.85
N LYS A 209 -11.02 26.80 -1.64
CA LYS A 209 -11.93 27.93 -1.44
C LYS A 209 -12.62 27.91 -0.07
N ALA A 210 -13.08 26.74 0.38
CA ALA A 210 -13.65 26.59 1.72
C ALA A 210 -12.64 26.97 2.83
N ILE A 211 -11.37 26.61 2.66
CA ILE A 211 -10.27 26.94 3.58
C ILE A 211 -9.90 28.42 3.54
N GLU A 212 -9.89 29.06 2.36
CA GLU A 212 -9.67 30.50 2.22
C GLU A 212 -10.70 31.31 3.03
N ILE A 213 -11.95 30.86 3.01
CA ILE A 213 -13.06 31.49 3.74
C ILE A 213 -12.98 31.17 5.24
N ASN A 214 -12.76 29.90 5.57
CA ASN A 214 -12.65 29.42 6.94
C ASN A 214 -11.40 28.54 7.13
N PRO A 215 -10.26 29.14 7.52
CA PRO A 215 -9.00 28.41 7.72
C PRO A 215 -9.05 27.34 8.82
N ASN A 216 -10.07 27.36 9.68
CA ASN A 216 -10.26 26.38 10.75
C ASN A 216 -11.28 25.30 10.38
N TYR A 217 -11.70 25.21 9.10
CA TYR A 217 -12.65 24.19 8.67
C TYR A 217 -11.95 22.83 8.52
N THR A 218 -11.81 22.13 9.63
CA THR A 218 -11.07 20.86 9.78
C THR A 218 -11.52 19.78 8.80
N LEU A 219 -12.81 19.75 8.41
CA LEU A 219 -13.33 18.82 7.41
C LEU A 219 -12.68 19.00 6.04
N ALA A 220 -12.40 20.25 5.64
CA ALA A 220 -11.79 20.52 4.35
C ALA A 220 -10.39 19.89 4.26
N TYR A 221 -9.60 19.98 5.34
CA TYR A 221 -8.30 19.34 5.44
C TYR A 221 -8.39 17.81 5.45
N LYS A 222 -9.38 17.23 6.16
CA LYS A 222 -9.64 15.78 6.13
C LYS A 222 -9.91 15.30 4.70
N MET A 223 -10.79 15.99 3.98
CA MET A 223 -11.15 15.66 2.60
C MET A 223 -9.97 15.85 1.64
N LEU A 224 -9.21 16.94 1.77
CA LEU A 224 -7.99 17.14 0.97
C LEU A 224 -7.00 15.99 1.18
N GLY A 225 -6.75 15.62 2.44
CA GLY A 225 -5.87 14.48 2.77
C GLY A 225 -6.35 13.18 2.12
N SER A 226 -7.66 12.92 2.16
CA SER A 226 -8.28 11.75 1.51
C SER A 226 -8.10 11.79 0.00
N ILE A 227 -8.44 12.90 -0.66
CA ILE A 227 -8.39 13.04 -2.11
C ILE A 227 -6.94 12.93 -2.60
N TYR A 228 -6.01 13.63 -1.96
CA TYR A 228 -4.60 13.54 -2.31
C TYR A 228 -4.06 12.11 -2.14
N SER A 229 -4.45 11.39 -1.07
CA SER A 229 -4.04 10.00 -0.87
C SER A 229 -4.57 9.08 -1.96
N HIS A 230 -5.85 9.19 -2.32
CA HIS A 230 -6.44 8.38 -3.39
C HIS A 230 -5.79 8.64 -4.76
N ASN A 231 -5.31 9.87 -4.99
CA ASN A 231 -4.60 10.24 -6.21
C ASN A 231 -3.08 9.96 -6.17
N GLY A 232 -2.57 9.32 -5.11
CA GLY A 232 -1.14 9.02 -4.94
C GLY A 232 -0.27 10.24 -4.61
N GLN A 233 -0.87 11.40 -4.34
CA GLN A 233 -0.21 12.64 -3.92
C GLN A 233 0.07 12.63 -2.41
N TYR A 234 0.84 11.64 -1.95
CA TYR A 234 1.00 11.38 -0.51
C TYR A 234 1.65 12.53 0.26
N ALA A 235 2.54 13.31 -0.36
CA ALA A 235 3.17 14.47 0.29
C ALA A 235 2.14 15.57 0.63
N ASP A 236 1.28 15.92 -0.33
CA ASP A 236 0.19 16.89 -0.13
C ASP A 236 -0.83 16.36 0.88
N ALA A 237 -1.11 15.06 0.82
CA ALA A 237 -2.00 14.39 1.77
C ALA A 237 -1.51 14.53 3.21
N ILE A 238 -0.20 14.35 3.44
CA ILE A 238 0.42 14.47 4.76
C ILE A 238 0.27 15.89 5.31
N GLU A 239 0.48 16.92 4.50
CA GLU A 239 0.31 18.31 4.95
C GLU A 239 -1.14 18.63 5.31
N ALA A 240 -2.10 18.14 4.51
CA ALA A 240 -3.52 18.26 4.84
C ALA A 240 -3.88 17.48 6.11
N TYR A 241 -3.40 16.25 6.28
CA TYR A 241 -3.63 15.45 7.49
C TYR A 241 -3.00 16.08 8.73
N LYS A 242 -1.80 16.66 8.65
CA LYS A 242 -1.21 17.39 9.79
C LYS A 242 -2.12 18.51 10.28
N LYS A 243 -2.70 19.29 9.36
CA LYS A 243 -3.67 20.36 9.70
C LYS A 243 -4.96 19.80 10.30
N TYR A 244 -5.46 18.70 9.74
CA TYR A 244 -6.64 17.99 10.26
C TYR A 244 -6.41 17.48 11.69
N PHE A 245 -5.30 16.77 11.94
CA PHE A 245 -4.99 16.12 13.21
C PHE A 245 -4.65 17.12 14.34
N ALA A 246 -4.15 18.32 14.00
CA ALA A 246 -3.85 19.36 14.99
C ALA A 246 -5.06 19.78 15.85
N GLN A 247 -6.29 19.50 15.40
CA GLN A 247 -7.53 19.86 16.08
C GLN A 247 -8.01 18.78 17.07
N GLY A 248 -7.41 17.58 17.06
CA GLY A 248 -7.65 16.54 18.06
C GLY A 248 -8.92 15.69 17.89
N ALA A 249 -9.75 15.95 16.87
CA ALA A 249 -10.97 15.18 16.60
C ALA A 249 -10.81 14.29 15.35
N TYR A 250 -10.28 13.08 15.55
CA TYR A 250 -10.03 12.08 14.50
C TYR A 250 -10.32 10.65 15.01
N ASP A 251 -10.57 9.72 14.11
CA ASP A 251 -10.84 8.32 14.44
C ASP A 251 -9.74 7.35 13.94
N VAL A 252 -9.98 6.03 14.09
CA VAL A 252 -9.04 4.99 13.65
C VAL A 252 -8.94 4.90 12.12
N SER A 253 -10.02 5.22 11.40
CA SER A 253 -10.02 5.29 9.94
C SER A 253 -9.09 6.40 9.46
N ASP A 254 -9.15 7.57 10.11
CA ASP A 254 -8.28 8.70 9.82
C ASP A 254 -6.81 8.38 10.13
N LEU A 255 -6.54 7.75 11.29
CA LEU A 255 -5.21 7.27 11.65
C LEU A 255 -4.64 6.32 10.60
N THR A 256 -5.48 5.41 10.09
CA THR A 256 -5.10 4.44 9.06
C THR A 256 -4.71 5.13 7.76
N ARG A 257 -5.51 6.09 7.28
CA ARG A 257 -5.22 6.82 6.04
C ARG A 257 -3.96 7.66 6.15
N TYR A 258 -3.80 8.38 7.27
CA TYR A 258 -2.62 9.21 7.47
C TYR A 258 -1.34 8.36 7.61
N ALA A 259 -1.39 7.28 8.39
CA ALA A 259 -0.28 6.33 8.48
C ALA A 259 0.10 5.72 7.12
N ALA A 260 -0.89 5.40 6.27
CA ALA A 260 -0.62 4.88 4.94
C ALA A 260 0.13 5.91 4.07
N ALA A 261 -0.27 7.18 4.08
CA ALA A 261 0.44 8.23 3.36
C ALA A 261 1.89 8.40 3.85
N LEU A 262 2.12 8.33 5.17
CA LEU A 262 3.47 8.34 5.74
C LEU A 262 4.29 7.12 5.30
N TYR A 263 3.68 5.92 5.28
CA TYR A 263 4.34 4.71 4.78
C TYR A 263 4.80 4.85 3.32
N PHE A 264 3.93 5.32 2.42
CA PHE A 264 4.28 5.49 1.00
C PHE A 264 5.33 6.58 0.74
N THR A 265 5.47 7.54 1.66
CA THR A 265 6.55 8.54 1.64
C THR A 265 7.78 8.13 2.44
N LYS A 266 7.86 6.87 2.88
CA LYS A 266 8.97 6.27 3.64
C LYS A 266 9.21 6.89 5.03
N GLN A 267 8.23 7.60 5.56
CA GLN A 267 8.21 8.15 6.93
C GLN A 267 7.77 7.08 7.94
N TYR A 268 8.57 6.00 8.02
CA TYR A 268 8.16 4.77 8.74
C TYR A 268 8.03 4.96 10.25
N ASP A 269 8.86 5.82 10.87
CA ASP A 269 8.79 6.03 12.32
C ASP A 269 7.54 6.82 12.73
N GLU A 270 7.18 7.88 11.98
CA GLU A 270 5.91 8.57 12.19
C GLU A 270 4.71 7.67 11.88
N ALA A 271 4.79 6.87 10.81
CA ALA A 271 3.75 5.89 10.48
C ALA A 271 3.53 4.92 11.64
N LYS A 272 4.60 4.28 12.15
CA LYS A 272 4.53 3.35 13.30
C LYS A 272 3.89 4.00 14.53
N LYS A 273 4.17 5.28 14.80
CA LYS A 273 3.57 6.00 15.94
C LYS A 273 2.04 6.10 15.80
N LEU A 274 1.54 6.55 14.64
CA LEU A 274 0.11 6.67 14.39
C LEU A 274 -0.58 5.29 14.35
N ILE A 275 0.08 4.29 13.75
CA ILE A 275 -0.43 2.93 13.69
C ILE A 275 -0.61 2.36 15.09
N ASN A 276 0.38 2.52 15.97
CA ASN A 276 0.28 2.07 17.36
C ASN A 276 -0.80 2.81 18.15
N GLU A 277 -1.02 4.10 17.89
CA GLU A 277 -2.16 4.82 18.46
C GLU A 277 -3.49 4.19 18.01
N GLY A 278 -3.63 3.89 16.71
CA GLY A 278 -4.82 3.24 16.18
C GLY A 278 -5.03 1.83 16.75
N ILE A 279 -3.98 1.01 16.82
CA ILE A 279 -4.03 -0.35 17.40
C ILE A 279 -4.35 -0.30 18.90
N SER A 280 -3.96 0.74 19.63
CA SER A 280 -4.36 0.90 21.04
C SER A 280 -5.87 1.09 21.23
N LYS A 281 -6.55 1.65 20.22
CA LYS A 281 -8.01 1.84 20.20
C LYS A 281 -8.73 0.62 19.65
N GLU A 282 -8.17 0.02 18.60
CA GLU A 282 -8.70 -1.18 17.94
C GLU A 282 -7.59 -2.24 17.75
N PRO A 283 -7.34 -3.10 18.76
CA PRO A 283 -6.22 -4.05 18.74
C PRO A 283 -6.22 -5.03 17.57
N ASN A 284 -7.42 -5.40 17.10
CA ASN A 284 -7.65 -6.33 15.99
C ASN A 284 -7.90 -5.63 14.65
N ASN A 285 -7.65 -4.32 14.53
CA ASN A 285 -7.77 -3.64 13.24
C ASN A 285 -6.77 -4.24 12.24
N PHE A 286 -7.29 -4.99 11.28
CA PHE A 286 -6.50 -5.81 10.37
C PHE A 286 -5.59 -4.96 9.47
N VAL A 287 -6.09 -3.82 8.97
CA VAL A 287 -5.33 -2.92 8.09
C VAL A 287 -4.17 -2.27 8.84
N LEU A 288 -4.38 -1.81 10.07
CA LEU A 288 -3.31 -1.21 10.88
C LEU A 288 -2.23 -2.22 11.24
N ASN A 289 -2.59 -3.45 11.65
CA ASN A 289 -1.59 -4.48 11.96
C ASN A 289 -0.82 -4.91 10.69
N ARG A 290 -1.48 -5.00 9.52
CA ARG A 290 -0.80 -5.20 8.23
C ARG A 290 0.20 -4.09 7.93
N LEU A 291 -0.22 -2.83 8.05
CA LEU A 291 0.63 -1.67 7.77
C LEU A 291 1.80 -1.58 8.76
N LEU A 292 1.61 -2.01 10.02
CA LEU A 292 2.67 -2.09 11.00
C LEU A 292 3.74 -3.08 10.57
N MET A 293 3.35 -4.29 10.17
CA MET A 293 4.26 -5.33 9.68
C MET A 293 5.08 -4.81 8.48
N TYR A 294 4.41 -4.20 7.51
CA TYR A 294 5.07 -3.62 6.33
C TYR A 294 6.07 -2.52 6.73
N SER A 295 5.69 -1.63 7.65
CA SER A 295 6.54 -0.55 8.13
C SER A 295 7.81 -1.05 8.81
N TYR A 296 7.73 -2.14 9.58
CA TYR A 296 8.91 -2.75 10.20
C TYR A 296 9.85 -3.39 9.18
N LEU A 297 9.32 -4.11 8.19
CA LEU A 297 10.14 -4.67 7.11
C LEU A 297 10.89 -3.55 6.37
N GLN A 298 10.18 -2.49 5.96
CA GLN A 298 10.77 -1.40 5.18
C GLN A 298 11.77 -0.56 5.98
N SER A 299 11.55 -0.40 7.29
CA SER A 299 12.52 0.24 8.20
C SER A 299 13.67 -0.70 8.61
N LYS A 300 13.70 -1.94 8.10
CA LYS A 300 14.73 -2.97 8.33
C LYS A 300 14.88 -3.43 9.78
N ASP A 301 13.89 -3.14 10.62
CA ASP A 301 13.83 -3.67 11.98
C ASP A 301 13.15 -5.05 11.93
N TYR A 302 13.92 -6.02 11.45
CA TYR A 302 13.43 -7.36 11.13
C TYR A 302 12.97 -8.13 12.36
N THR A 303 13.63 -7.96 13.52
CA THR A 303 13.27 -8.68 14.74
C THR A 303 11.94 -8.19 15.32
N ALA A 304 11.72 -6.88 15.41
CA ALA A 304 10.42 -6.35 15.80
C ALA A 304 9.36 -6.65 14.73
N GLY A 305 9.73 -6.55 13.44
CA GLY A 305 8.86 -6.89 12.33
C GLY A 305 8.35 -8.33 12.37
N LEU A 306 9.20 -9.31 12.70
CA LEU A 306 8.80 -10.69 12.87
C LEU A 306 7.76 -10.86 13.99
N THR A 307 7.99 -10.21 15.14
CA THR A 307 7.03 -10.25 16.26
C THR A 307 5.66 -9.68 15.87
N VAL A 308 5.66 -8.60 15.08
CA VAL A 308 4.43 -8.00 14.55
C VAL A 308 3.79 -8.89 13.48
N GLY A 309 4.58 -9.55 12.64
CA GLY A 309 4.11 -10.52 11.66
C GLY A 309 3.42 -11.71 12.32
N ASP A 310 4.05 -12.32 13.33
CA ASP A 310 3.46 -13.39 14.14
C ASP A 310 2.10 -12.98 14.70
N LYS A 311 2.03 -11.77 15.26
CA LYS A 311 0.77 -11.20 15.76
C LYS A 311 -0.25 -11.06 14.64
N PHE A 312 0.10 -10.42 13.52
CA PHE A 312 -0.80 -10.17 12.40
C PHE A 312 -1.42 -11.45 11.84
N PHE A 313 -0.62 -12.50 11.65
CA PHE A 313 -1.09 -13.79 11.15
C PHE A 313 -1.89 -14.60 12.19
N SER A 314 -1.88 -14.19 13.46
CA SER A 314 -2.70 -14.77 14.53
C SER A 314 -4.02 -14.03 14.80
N LEU A 315 -4.26 -12.89 14.14
CA LEU A 315 -5.46 -12.09 14.36
C LEU A 315 -6.72 -12.81 13.86
N ASP A 316 -7.84 -12.54 14.53
CA ASP A 316 -9.14 -12.78 13.92
C ASP A 316 -9.32 -11.81 12.75
N LYS A 317 -9.25 -12.37 11.53
CA LYS A 317 -9.32 -11.60 10.30
C LYS A 317 -10.75 -11.16 9.94
N GLY A 318 -11.79 -11.74 10.57
CA GLY A 318 -13.18 -11.57 10.15
C GLY A 318 -13.34 -11.82 8.64
N ASP A 319 -13.93 -10.86 7.93
CA ASP A 319 -14.11 -10.90 6.47
C ASP A 319 -12.83 -10.54 5.68
N SER A 320 -11.77 -10.10 6.36
CA SER A 320 -10.51 -9.75 5.71
C SER A 320 -9.80 -10.98 5.14
N GLN A 321 -9.02 -10.74 4.08
CA GLN A 321 -8.23 -11.76 3.42
C GLN A 321 -6.76 -11.36 3.38
N TYR A 322 -5.89 -12.35 3.52
CA TYR A 322 -4.48 -12.19 3.22
C TYR A 322 -4.29 -12.04 1.71
N ILE A 323 -3.30 -11.24 1.33
CA ILE A 323 -2.90 -11.04 -0.06
C ILE A 323 -1.47 -11.53 -0.26
N VAL A 324 -1.05 -11.69 -1.53
CA VAL A 324 0.32 -12.13 -1.89
C VAL A 324 1.38 -11.33 -1.13
N GLN A 325 1.22 -10.00 -1.02
CA GLN A 325 2.18 -9.14 -0.33
C GLN A 325 2.30 -9.44 1.17
N ASP A 326 1.25 -9.93 1.83
CA ASP A 326 1.30 -10.29 3.25
C ASP A 326 2.26 -11.45 3.48
N TYR A 327 2.06 -12.53 2.71
CA TYR A 327 2.90 -13.72 2.76
C TYR A 327 4.33 -13.45 2.31
N MET A 328 4.52 -12.61 1.28
CA MET A 328 5.85 -12.19 0.84
C MET A 328 6.58 -11.39 1.93
N THR A 329 5.91 -10.42 2.55
CA THR A 329 6.50 -9.61 3.61
C THR A 329 6.85 -10.47 4.83
N TYR A 330 5.95 -11.37 5.23
CA TYR A 330 6.19 -12.23 6.39
C TYR A 330 7.26 -13.27 6.13
N GLY A 331 7.30 -13.86 4.93
CA GLY A 331 8.39 -14.71 4.47
C GLY A 331 9.74 -13.98 4.49
N GLU A 332 9.79 -12.73 4.03
CA GLU A 332 11.02 -11.94 4.07
C GLU A 332 11.47 -11.64 5.52
N LEU A 333 10.54 -11.29 6.41
CA LEU A 333 10.83 -11.12 7.83
C LEU A 333 11.39 -12.40 8.45
N LEU A 334 10.81 -13.57 8.14
CA LEU A 334 11.33 -14.87 8.59
C LEU A 334 12.74 -15.13 8.04
N SER A 335 12.95 -14.91 6.73
CA SER A 335 14.25 -15.09 6.05
C SER A 335 15.33 -14.20 6.68
N LYS A 336 15.06 -12.91 6.89
CA LYS A 336 16.02 -11.96 7.52
C LYS A 336 16.28 -12.25 8.99
N ASN A 337 15.46 -13.06 9.66
CA ASN A 337 15.72 -13.60 11.00
C ASN A 337 16.26 -15.04 10.97
N ASN A 338 16.83 -15.50 9.85
CA ASN A 338 17.43 -16.83 9.66
C ASN A 338 16.44 -18.00 9.83
N GLN A 339 15.14 -17.77 9.60
CA GLN A 339 14.09 -18.81 9.64
C GLN A 339 13.65 -19.20 8.23
N MET A 340 14.60 -19.56 7.36
CA MET A 340 14.33 -19.80 5.94
C MET A 340 13.33 -20.94 5.70
N ASP A 341 13.38 -22.03 6.46
CA ASP A 341 12.42 -23.13 6.32
C ASP A 341 10.97 -22.67 6.50
N LYS A 342 10.73 -21.77 7.46
CA LYS A 342 9.41 -21.17 7.67
C LYS A 342 9.08 -20.11 6.62
N ALA A 343 10.08 -19.37 6.15
CA ALA A 343 9.91 -18.39 5.09
C ALA A 343 9.39 -19.05 3.80
N LEU A 344 9.97 -20.20 3.43
CA LEU A 344 9.54 -20.99 2.27
C LEU A 344 8.06 -21.39 2.36
N LEU A 345 7.57 -21.79 3.54
CA LEU A 345 6.14 -22.07 3.73
C LEU A 345 5.25 -20.84 3.45
N GLN A 346 5.68 -19.65 3.85
CA GLN A 346 4.93 -18.42 3.56
C GLN A 346 5.00 -18.06 2.07
N TYR A 347 6.17 -18.19 1.46
CA TYR A 347 6.34 -17.98 0.02
C TYR A 347 5.49 -18.94 -0.81
N GLU A 348 5.35 -20.20 -0.38
CA GLU A 348 4.43 -21.17 -0.98
C GLU A 348 2.96 -20.72 -0.90
N GLU A 349 2.52 -20.16 0.22
CA GLU A 349 1.17 -19.58 0.32
C GLU A 349 1.02 -18.36 -0.60
N ALA A 350 2.06 -17.53 -0.73
CA ALA A 350 2.05 -16.38 -1.64
C ALA A 350 1.86 -16.79 -3.10
N VAL A 351 2.57 -17.81 -3.58
CA VAL A 351 2.42 -18.31 -4.96
C VAL A 351 1.12 -19.08 -5.17
N LYS A 352 0.54 -19.71 -4.13
CA LYS A 352 -0.79 -20.35 -4.24
C LYS A 352 -1.90 -19.33 -4.46
N LEU A 353 -1.80 -18.14 -3.86
CA LEU A 353 -2.79 -17.08 -4.03
C LEU A 353 -2.84 -16.51 -5.45
N ASP A 354 -1.68 -16.35 -6.09
CA ASP A 354 -1.59 -15.92 -7.48
C ASP A 354 -0.42 -16.61 -8.20
N PRO A 355 -0.65 -17.81 -8.75
CA PRO A 355 0.40 -18.55 -9.45
C PRO A 355 0.90 -17.87 -10.72
N SER A 356 0.14 -16.90 -11.26
CA SER A 356 0.43 -16.19 -12.51
C SER A 356 1.38 -15.00 -12.32
N LYS A 357 1.53 -14.51 -11.08
CA LYS A 357 2.40 -13.37 -10.77
C LYS A 357 3.86 -13.78 -10.77
N SER A 358 4.46 -13.88 -11.95
CA SER A 358 5.81 -14.42 -12.13
C SER A 358 6.90 -13.65 -11.36
N SER A 359 6.75 -12.33 -11.15
CA SER A 359 7.71 -11.51 -10.39
C SER A 359 8.00 -12.04 -8.99
N VAL A 360 6.98 -12.64 -8.34
CA VAL A 360 7.07 -13.19 -6.99
C VAL A 360 8.09 -14.32 -6.92
N TYR A 361 8.16 -15.19 -7.92
CA TYR A 361 9.12 -16.28 -7.96
C TYR A 361 10.57 -15.78 -8.02
N LYS A 362 10.81 -14.65 -8.71
CA LYS A 362 12.13 -14.02 -8.78
C LYS A 362 12.54 -13.39 -7.45
N GLU A 363 11.59 -12.75 -6.75
CA GLU A 363 11.78 -12.23 -5.40
C GLU A 363 12.11 -13.36 -4.40
N ILE A 364 11.37 -14.48 -4.45
CA ILE A 364 11.63 -15.66 -3.61
C ILE A 364 13.01 -16.25 -3.92
N ALA A 365 13.34 -16.42 -5.20
CA ALA A 365 14.65 -16.92 -5.60
C ALA A 365 15.80 -16.06 -5.04
N GLN A 366 15.63 -14.72 -5.06
CA GLN A 366 16.61 -13.81 -4.47
C GLN A 366 16.71 -13.99 -2.95
N ALA A 367 15.59 -14.14 -2.24
CA ALA A 367 15.60 -14.43 -0.80
C ALA A 367 16.34 -15.75 -0.49
N CYS A 368 16.16 -16.78 -1.31
CA CYS A 368 16.89 -18.04 -1.20
C CYS A 368 18.40 -17.86 -1.41
N VAL A 369 18.81 -17.05 -2.39
CA VAL A 369 20.23 -16.71 -2.62
C VAL A 369 20.83 -16.01 -1.41
N ASP A 370 20.15 -15.02 -0.85
CA ASP A 370 20.61 -14.28 0.34
C ASP A 370 20.84 -15.21 1.55
N ALA A 371 20.10 -16.31 1.64
CA ALA A 371 20.24 -17.33 2.68
C ALA A 371 21.10 -18.54 2.28
N ASN A 372 21.80 -18.46 1.14
CA ASN A 372 22.62 -19.54 0.56
C ASN A 372 21.86 -20.85 0.25
N GLN A 373 20.54 -20.79 0.09
CA GLN A 373 19.69 -21.92 -0.33
C GLN A 373 19.64 -22.01 -1.85
N TYR A 374 20.74 -22.42 -2.47
CA TYR A 374 20.88 -22.39 -3.93
C TYR A 374 19.98 -23.39 -4.68
N ALA A 375 19.62 -24.51 -4.06
CA ALA A 375 18.68 -25.47 -4.66
C ALA A 375 17.29 -24.85 -4.84
N ASP A 376 16.76 -24.22 -3.79
CA ASP A 376 15.48 -23.51 -3.85
C ASP A 376 15.55 -22.28 -4.74
N ALA A 377 16.67 -21.54 -4.72
CA ALA A 377 16.88 -20.42 -5.65
C ALA A 377 16.76 -20.86 -7.12
N ALA A 378 17.39 -21.99 -7.48
CA ALA A 378 17.28 -22.55 -8.83
C ALA A 378 15.85 -23.00 -9.16
N LYS A 379 15.16 -23.64 -8.21
CA LYS A 379 13.76 -24.07 -8.34
C LYS A 379 12.83 -22.88 -8.62
N TYR A 380 12.85 -21.85 -7.78
CA TYR A 380 11.96 -20.70 -7.96
C TYR A 380 12.32 -19.86 -9.19
N LEU A 381 13.60 -19.77 -9.56
CA LEU A 381 13.98 -19.10 -10.81
C LEU A 381 13.54 -19.90 -12.04
N GLN A 382 13.50 -21.23 -11.97
CA GLN A 382 12.90 -22.07 -13.02
C GLN A 382 11.39 -21.83 -13.12
N GLU A 383 10.68 -21.77 -11.99
CA GLU A 383 9.24 -21.42 -11.99
C GLU A 383 9.00 -20.01 -12.56
N TYR A 384 9.85 -19.03 -12.27
CA TYR A 384 9.80 -17.71 -12.91
C TYR A 384 9.86 -17.83 -14.44
N VAL A 385 10.80 -18.62 -14.97
CA VAL A 385 10.93 -18.84 -16.42
C VAL A 385 9.70 -19.54 -16.99
N ASP A 386 9.18 -20.56 -16.30
CA ASP A 386 8.07 -21.37 -16.78
C ASP A 386 6.71 -20.62 -16.74
N LYS A 387 6.57 -19.63 -15.85
CA LYS A 387 5.34 -18.83 -15.68
C LYS A 387 5.39 -17.45 -16.36
N SER A 388 6.55 -17.00 -16.83
CA SER A 388 6.70 -15.69 -17.47
C SER A 388 6.44 -15.73 -18.97
N ASP A 389 6.09 -14.58 -19.53
CA ASP A 389 6.14 -14.38 -20.98
C ASP A 389 7.58 -14.54 -21.48
N SER A 390 7.78 -15.28 -22.57
CA SER A 390 9.12 -15.57 -23.10
C SER A 390 9.89 -14.32 -23.52
N SER A 391 9.20 -13.21 -23.81
CA SER A 391 9.80 -11.91 -24.16
C SER A 391 10.51 -11.21 -23.00
N VAL A 392 10.15 -11.53 -21.75
CA VAL A 392 10.79 -10.94 -20.54
C VAL A 392 11.84 -11.87 -19.91
N VAL A 393 11.98 -13.09 -20.42
CA VAL A 393 12.97 -14.06 -19.92
C VAL A 393 14.30 -13.88 -20.64
N GLU A 394 15.32 -13.47 -19.90
CA GLU A 394 16.65 -13.20 -20.42
C GLU A 394 17.57 -14.43 -20.38
N ALA A 395 18.64 -14.43 -21.18
CA ALA A 395 19.68 -15.47 -21.09
C ALA A 395 20.37 -15.48 -19.70
N THR A 396 20.40 -14.34 -19.01
CA THR A 396 20.92 -14.18 -17.64
C THR A 396 20.10 -14.97 -16.61
N ASP A 397 18.79 -15.15 -16.83
CA ASP A 397 17.94 -15.96 -15.96
C ASP A 397 18.36 -17.44 -16.02
N PHE A 398 18.53 -17.98 -17.24
CA PHE A 398 19.06 -19.34 -17.43
C PHE A 398 20.49 -19.51 -16.90
N PHE A 399 21.33 -18.49 -17.08
CA PHE A 399 22.68 -18.50 -16.54
C PHE A 399 22.67 -18.62 -15.00
N ASN A 400 21.76 -17.89 -14.33
CA ASN A 400 21.61 -17.96 -12.89
C ASN A 400 21.00 -19.28 -12.41
N ILE A 401 20.00 -19.84 -13.11
CA ILE A 401 19.49 -21.21 -12.85
C ILE A 401 20.65 -22.20 -12.91
N GLY A 402 21.46 -22.12 -13.97
CA GLY A 402 22.62 -22.98 -14.17
C GLY A 402 23.61 -22.88 -13.03
N ARG A 403 23.96 -21.65 -12.61
CA ARG A 403 24.92 -21.40 -11.54
C ARG A 403 24.43 -21.88 -10.19
N TYR A 404 23.19 -21.58 -9.82
CA TYR A 404 22.64 -22.01 -8.53
C TYR A 404 22.50 -23.53 -8.45
N SER A 405 22.06 -24.16 -9.55
CA SER A 405 22.01 -25.62 -9.67
C SER A 405 23.41 -26.24 -9.57
N TYR A 406 24.44 -25.63 -10.17
CA TYR A 406 25.83 -26.10 -10.07
C TYR A 406 26.36 -26.03 -8.63
N ILE A 407 26.14 -24.90 -7.96
CA ILE A 407 26.59 -24.68 -6.57
C ILE A 407 25.91 -25.70 -5.65
N ALA A 408 24.60 -25.83 -5.75
CA ALA A 408 23.84 -26.80 -4.95
C ALA A 408 24.24 -28.25 -5.27
N GLY A 409 24.41 -28.58 -6.55
CA GLY A 409 24.77 -29.92 -7.01
C GLY A 409 26.15 -30.35 -6.53
N THR A 410 27.15 -29.47 -6.61
CA THR A 410 28.51 -29.75 -6.11
C THR A 410 28.61 -29.74 -4.58
N ALA A 411 27.77 -28.97 -3.89
CA ALA A 411 27.65 -29.05 -2.43
C ALA A 411 27.07 -30.41 -2.01
N ALA A 412 26.00 -30.87 -2.67
CA ALA A 412 25.40 -32.17 -2.41
C ALA A 412 26.37 -33.35 -2.68
N GLN A 413 27.30 -33.24 -3.63
CA GLN A 413 28.33 -34.29 -3.81
C GLN A 413 29.21 -34.50 -2.57
N LYS A 414 29.40 -33.45 -1.78
CA LYS A 414 30.25 -33.47 -0.58
C LYS A 414 29.49 -33.88 0.67
N ASP A 415 28.16 -33.95 0.61
CA ASP A 415 27.33 -34.37 1.71
C ASP A 415 27.30 -35.90 1.78
N THR A 416 28.14 -36.45 2.66
CA THR A 416 28.20 -37.90 2.90
C THR A 416 27.20 -38.36 3.97
N ALA A 417 26.48 -37.43 4.60
CA ALA A 417 25.52 -37.74 5.67
C ALA A 417 24.11 -37.99 5.12
N ASP A 418 23.73 -37.29 4.05
CA ASP A 418 22.45 -37.51 3.36
C ASP A 418 22.55 -38.66 2.34
N SER A 419 21.81 -39.75 2.59
CA SER A 419 21.76 -40.91 1.68
C SER A 419 21.19 -40.58 0.30
N GLU A 420 20.43 -39.50 0.16
CA GLU A 420 19.87 -39.03 -1.11
C GLU A 420 20.80 -38.06 -1.86
N ALA A 421 21.88 -37.61 -1.23
CA ALA A 421 22.78 -36.60 -1.77
C ALA A 421 23.34 -36.94 -3.16
N PRO A 422 23.72 -38.21 -3.47
CA PRO A 422 24.15 -38.57 -4.83
C PRO A 422 23.07 -38.34 -5.90
N ALA A 423 21.82 -38.67 -5.59
CA ALA A 423 20.69 -38.49 -6.52
C ALA A 423 20.35 -37.00 -6.68
N LYS A 424 20.30 -36.25 -5.57
CA LYS A 424 20.08 -34.79 -5.56
C LYS A 424 21.15 -34.07 -6.36
N SER A 425 22.42 -34.40 -6.11
CA SER A 425 23.55 -33.85 -6.83
C SER A 425 23.43 -34.07 -8.34
N LYS A 426 23.18 -35.32 -8.75
CA LYS A 426 23.04 -35.65 -10.17
C LYS A 426 21.91 -34.86 -10.82
N ALA A 427 20.74 -34.76 -10.18
CA ALA A 427 19.60 -34.00 -10.70
C ALA A 427 19.94 -32.51 -10.88
N LEU A 428 20.59 -31.90 -9.88
CA LEU A 428 20.98 -30.49 -9.91
C LEU A 428 22.07 -30.21 -10.97
N LEU A 429 23.05 -31.09 -11.13
CA LEU A 429 24.09 -30.93 -12.15
C LEU A 429 23.54 -31.12 -13.57
N VAL A 430 22.57 -32.02 -13.77
CA VAL A 430 21.84 -32.15 -15.04
C VAL A 430 21.01 -30.89 -15.32
N GLN A 431 20.33 -30.34 -14.31
CA GLN A 431 19.61 -29.06 -14.44
C GLN A 431 20.58 -27.93 -14.82
N SER A 432 21.78 -27.92 -14.21
CA SER A 432 22.84 -26.97 -14.50
C SER A 432 23.28 -27.03 -15.97
N ASP A 433 23.63 -28.21 -16.49
CA ASP A 433 23.99 -28.40 -17.90
C ASP A 433 22.87 -27.94 -18.84
N LYS A 434 21.62 -28.33 -18.55
CA LYS A 434 20.46 -27.94 -19.36
C LYS A 434 20.32 -26.41 -19.45
N ALA A 435 20.39 -25.73 -18.31
CA ALA A 435 20.24 -24.28 -18.27
C ALA A 435 21.36 -23.55 -19.02
N PHE A 436 22.62 -23.99 -18.85
CA PHE A 436 23.73 -23.44 -19.63
C PHE A 436 23.68 -23.83 -21.12
N GLY A 437 23.04 -24.96 -21.46
CA GLY A 437 22.64 -25.31 -22.83
C GLY A 437 21.80 -24.23 -23.48
N THR A 438 20.74 -23.78 -22.81
CA THR A 438 19.92 -22.66 -23.29
C THR A 438 20.71 -21.36 -23.41
N VAL A 439 21.67 -21.10 -22.52
CA VAL A 439 22.58 -19.94 -22.64
C VAL A 439 23.41 -20.02 -23.91
N SER A 440 24.03 -21.18 -24.19
CA SER A 440 24.80 -21.42 -25.41
C SER A 440 23.95 -21.29 -26.68
N GLU A 441 22.69 -21.72 -26.66
CA GLU A 441 21.78 -21.58 -27.81
C GLU A 441 21.40 -20.11 -28.06
N ARG A 442 21.18 -19.33 -27.00
CA ARG A 442 20.78 -17.92 -27.10
C ARG A 442 21.95 -16.98 -27.39
N ILE A 443 23.17 -17.34 -26.96
CA ILE A 443 24.38 -16.52 -27.12
C ILE A 443 25.54 -17.42 -27.61
N PRO A 444 25.48 -17.92 -28.85
CA PRO A 444 26.43 -18.92 -29.37
C PRO A 444 27.88 -18.42 -29.47
N ASP A 445 28.07 -17.11 -29.64
CA ASP A 445 29.41 -16.49 -29.75
C ASP A 445 30.06 -16.24 -28.37
N SER A 446 29.33 -16.51 -27.28
CA SER A 446 29.85 -16.40 -25.92
C SER A 446 30.35 -17.75 -25.41
N TYR A 447 31.60 -17.80 -24.95
CA TYR A 447 32.16 -19.01 -24.36
C TYR A 447 31.47 -19.40 -23.04
N LEU A 448 30.78 -18.46 -22.37
CA LEU A 448 30.28 -18.64 -21.00
C LEU A 448 29.31 -19.82 -20.88
N GLY A 449 28.35 -19.96 -21.80
CA GLY A 449 27.43 -21.10 -21.79
C GLY A 449 28.18 -22.42 -21.86
N TYR A 450 29.07 -22.56 -22.86
CA TYR A 450 29.86 -23.77 -23.06
C TYR A 450 30.80 -24.07 -21.89
N PHE A 451 31.43 -23.05 -21.33
CA PHE A 451 32.34 -23.22 -20.20
C PHE A 451 31.64 -23.76 -18.96
N TRP A 452 30.46 -23.24 -18.66
CA TRP A 452 29.70 -23.73 -17.51
C TRP A 452 29.02 -25.09 -17.77
N ARG A 453 28.62 -25.40 -19.02
CA ARG A 453 28.27 -26.78 -19.40
C ARG A 453 29.43 -27.73 -19.17
N ALA A 454 30.65 -27.34 -19.56
CA ALA A 454 31.83 -28.14 -19.35
C ALA A 454 32.05 -28.44 -17.86
N ARG A 455 31.96 -27.42 -16.99
CA ARG A 455 32.04 -27.60 -15.53
C ARG A 455 30.96 -28.52 -14.96
N ALA A 456 29.70 -28.36 -15.38
CA ALA A 456 28.60 -29.21 -14.93
C ALA A 456 28.82 -30.67 -15.34
N ASN A 457 29.25 -30.92 -16.58
CA ASN A 457 29.53 -32.25 -17.09
C ASN A 457 30.78 -32.89 -16.49
N ALA A 458 31.82 -32.10 -16.17
CA ALA A 458 32.99 -32.58 -15.45
C ALA A 458 32.62 -33.00 -14.00
N ALA A 459 31.68 -32.29 -13.37
CA ALA A 459 31.15 -32.69 -12.07
C ALA A 459 30.26 -33.95 -12.14
N LEU A 460 29.56 -34.17 -13.27
CA LEU A 460 28.80 -35.41 -13.53
C LEU A 460 29.69 -36.63 -13.83
N ASP A 461 30.90 -36.39 -14.34
CA ASP A 461 31.91 -37.40 -14.64
C ASP A 461 33.23 -37.08 -13.91
N PRO A 462 33.27 -37.18 -12.57
CA PRO A 462 34.41 -36.74 -11.77
C PRO A 462 35.68 -37.56 -12.02
N GLN A 463 35.54 -38.77 -12.55
CA GLN A 463 36.66 -39.63 -12.95
C GLN A 463 37.10 -39.41 -14.41
N THR A 464 36.37 -38.57 -15.16
CA THR A 464 36.67 -38.25 -16.57
C THR A 464 36.64 -39.48 -17.49
N ILE A 465 35.91 -40.53 -17.10
CA ILE A 465 35.88 -41.82 -17.82
C ILE A 465 35.03 -41.70 -19.09
N LEU A 466 33.93 -40.95 -19.01
CA LEU A 466 33.00 -40.78 -20.11
C LEU A 466 33.40 -39.61 -21.01
N GLY A 467 34.17 -38.66 -20.50
CA GLY A 467 34.62 -37.48 -21.23
C GLY A 467 33.49 -36.46 -21.45
N LEU A 468 32.49 -36.42 -20.56
CA LEU A 468 31.27 -35.61 -20.78
C LEU A 468 31.54 -34.11 -21.00
N ALA A 469 32.59 -33.55 -20.41
CA ALA A 469 32.94 -32.13 -20.58
C ALA A 469 33.76 -31.83 -21.85
N LYS A 470 34.31 -32.86 -22.50
CA LYS A 470 35.20 -32.71 -23.67
C LYS A 470 34.64 -31.81 -24.77
N PRO A 471 33.44 -32.08 -25.35
CA PRO A 471 32.94 -31.29 -26.48
C PRO A 471 32.72 -29.81 -26.11
N TYR A 472 32.40 -29.53 -24.85
CA TYR A 472 32.17 -28.17 -24.39
C TYR A 472 33.47 -27.40 -24.15
N TYR A 473 34.49 -28.04 -23.56
CA TYR A 473 35.82 -27.41 -23.44
C TYR A 473 36.50 -27.18 -24.79
N GLU A 474 36.33 -28.09 -25.76
CA GLU A 474 36.78 -27.86 -27.14
C GLU A 474 36.11 -26.62 -27.76
N LYS A 475 34.79 -26.45 -27.55
CA LYS A 475 34.07 -25.26 -28.01
C LYS A 475 34.52 -23.98 -27.32
N VAL A 476 34.83 -24.02 -26.02
CA VAL A 476 35.42 -22.87 -25.29
C VAL A 476 36.75 -22.47 -25.92
N ILE A 477 37.63 -23.43 -26.20
CA ILE A 477 38.92 -23.15 -26.84
C ILE A 477 38.71 -22.52 -28.21
N GLU A 478 37.81 -23.06 -29.04
CA GLU A 478 37.48 -22.50 -30.36
C GLU A 478 37.07 -21.02 -30.25
N ILE A 479 36.08 -20.72 -29.40
CA ILE A 479 35.54 -19.36 -29.25
C ILE A 479 36.60 -18.40 -28.70
N VAL A 480 37.29 -18.78 -27.62
CA VAL A 480 38.25 -17.88 -26.95
C VAL A 480 39.46 -17.62 -27.85
N THR A 481 40.02 -18.65 -28.49
CA THR A 481 41.20 -18.46 -29.36
C THR A 481 40.86 -17.71 -30.65
N SER A 482 39.63 -17.80 -31.17
CA SER A 482 39.21 -17.04 -32.35
C SER A 482 39.24 -15.52 -32.18
N LYS A 483 39.21 -15.01 -30.94
CA LYS A 483 39.26 -13.57 -30.64
C LYS A 483 40.67 -13.00 -30.70
N ASP A 484 41.68 -13.84 -30.49
CA ASP A 484 43.12 -13.50 -30.56
C ASP A 484 43.51 -12.22 -29.80
N ASP A 485 42.87 -11.96 -28.65
CA ASP A 485 43.05 -10.73 -27.85
C ASP A 485 43.76 -10.98 -26.50
N GLY A 486 44.16 -12.23 -26.23
CA GLY A 486 44.82 -12.64 -24.98
C GLY A 486 43.91 -12.64 -23.74
N SER A 487 42.59 -12.51 -23.91
CA SER A 487 41.61 -12.57 -22.83
C SER A 487 41.22 -14.02 -22.47
N ASN A 488 40.68 -14.22 -21.27
CA ASN A 488 40.16 -15.50 -20.78
C ASN A 488 41.21 -16.65 -20.73
N ASN A 489 42.47 -16.31 -20.44
CA ASN A 489 43.54 -17.30 -20.30
C ASN A 489 43.27 -18.32 -19.18
N ASN A 490 42.58 -17.94 -18.11
CA ASN A 490 42.24 -18.86 -17.03
C ASN A 490 41.27 -19.96 -17.50
N GLU A 491 40.28 -19.58 -18.30
CA GLU A 491 39.30 -20.48 -18.88
C GLU A 491 39.96 -21.42 -19.91
N LEU A 492 40.91 -20.92 -20.71
CA LEU A 492 41.73 -21.74 -21.60
C LEU A 492 42.60 -22.75 -20.83
N VAL A 493 43.28 -22.30 -19.77
CA VAL A 493 44.09 -23.18 -18.92
C VAL A 493 43.23 -24.28 -18.31
N GLU A 494 42.01 -23.96 -17.83
CA GLU A 494 41.08 -24.97 -17.32
C GLU A 494 40.66 -25.98 -18.41
N ALA A 495 40.31 -25.49 -19.60
CA ALA A 495 39.91 -26.33 -20.73
C ALA A 495 41.04 -27.27 -21.16
N TYR A 496 42.26 -26.73 -21.35
CA TYR A 496 43.43 -27.52 -21.69
C TYR A 496 43.78 -28.53 -20.60
N ARG A 497 43.66 -28.17 -19.32
CA ARG A 497 43.92 -29.08 -18.20
C ARG A 497 42.96 -30.26 -18.20
N TYR A 498 41.67 -30.02 -18.46
CA TYR A 498 40.71 -31.11 -18.57
C TYR A 498 41.05 -32.02 -19.76
N LEU A 499 41.32 -31.44 -20.94
CA LEU A 499 41.60 -32.21 -22.15
C LEU A 499 42.92 -32.99 -22.04
N SER A 500 43.98 -32.40 -21.49
CA SER A 500 45.26 -33.10 -21.27
C SER A 500 45.09 -34.30 -20.34
N TYR A 501 44.29 -34.17 -19.29
CA TYR A 501 44.01 -35.29 -18.39
C TYR A 501 43.11 -36.35 -19.03
N TYR A 502 42.07 -35.96 -19.75
CA TYR A 502 41.22 -36.90 -20.51
C TYR A 502 42.04 -37.72 -21.51
N TYR A 503 42.88 -37.08 -22.32
CA TYR A 503 43.75 -37.77 -23.27
C TYR A 503 44.82 -38.61 -22.59
N TYR A 504 45.27 -38.24 -21.39
CA TYR A 504 46.19 -39.06 -20.61
C TYR A 504 45.53 -40.36 -20.16
N LEU A 505 44.27 -40.32 -19.69
CA LEU A 505 43.52 -41.54 -19.36
C LEU A 505 43.29 -42.42 -20.61
N SER A 506 43.00 -41.79 -21.76
CA SER A 506 42.88 -42.50 -23.04
C SER A 506 44.21 -43.17 -23.43
N PHE A 507 45.32 -42.43 -23.35
CA PHE A 507 46.66 -42.94 -23.61
C PHE A 507 47.03 -44.10 -22.67
N GLU A 508 46.73 -44.00 -21.38
CA GLU A 508 47.01 -45.08 -20.43
C GLU A 508 46.30 -46.38 -20.80
N LYS A 509 45.12 -46.28 -21.43
CA LYS A 509 44.35 -47.43 -21.88
C LYS A 509 44.77 -47.93 -23.27
N SER A 510 45.04 -47.02 -24.20
CA SER A 510 45.25 -47.33 -25.63
C SER A 510 46.72 -47.49 -26.02
N LYS A 511 47.61 -46.80 -25.29
CA LYS A 511 49.02 -46.53 -25.63
C LYS A 511 49.19 -45.95 -27.05
N SER A 512 48.18 -45.21 -27.54
CA SER A 512 48.17 -44.58 -28.86
C SER A 512 49.13 -43.39 -28.94
N ALA A 513 49.85 -43.28 -30.07
CA ALA A 513 50.70 -42.13 -30.35
C ALA A 513 49.89 -40.82 -30.50
N GLU A 514 48.65 -40.91 -30.99
CA GLU A 514 47.75 -39.76 -31.15
C GLU A 514 47.32 -39.19 -29.79
N ASP A 515 46.91 -40.06 -28.86
CA ASP A 515 46.56 -39.65 -27.49
C ASP A 515 47.77 -39.03 -26.78
N LYS A 516 48.96 -39.63 -26.93
CA LYS A 516 50.23 -39.09 -26.42
C LYS A 516 50.53 -37.70 -26.98
N GLU A 517 50.26 -37.47 -28.27
CA GLU A 517 50.41 -36.15 -28.89
C GLU A 517 49.43 -35.13 -28.32
N HIS A 518 48.16 -35.52 -28.12
CA HIS A 518 47.17 -34.63 -27.51
C HIS A 518 47.56 -34.22 -26.08
N VAL A 519 48.02 -35.17 -25.26
CA VAL A 519 48.53 -34.85 -23.90
C VAL A 519 49.65 -33.83 -23.97
N ARG A 520 50.63 -34.03 -24.87
CA ARG A 520 51.76 -33.11 -25.05
C ARG A 520 51.27 -31.73 -25.48
N SER A 521 50.51 -31.66 -26.57
CA SER A 521 50.04 -30.40 -27.16
C SER A 521 49.26 -29.55 -26.16
N TYR A 522 48.30 -30.14 -25.43
CA TYR A 522 47.54 -29.40 -24.43
C TYR A 522 48.38 -28.98 -23.23
N SER A 523 49.29 -29.83 -22.76
CA SER A 523 50.17 -29.49 -21.63
C SER A 523 51.15 -28.35 -21.98
N GLU A 524 51.68 -28.33 -23.20
CA GLU A 524 52.53 -27.23 -23.69
C GLU A 524 51.75 -25.93 -23.82
N LYS A 525 50.49 -25.97 -24.31
CA LYS A 525 49.60 -24.80 -24.34
C LYS A 525 49.30 -24.25 -22.95
N ILE A 526 49.15 -25.12 -21.94
CA ILE A 526 49.03 -24.68 -20.54
C ILE A 526 50.32 -23.95 -20.12
N LEU A 527 51.50 -24.53 -20.35
CA LEU A 527 52.77 -23.92 -19.94
C LEU A 527 53.10 -22.62 -20.68
N ALA A 528 52.56 -22.41 -21.88
CA ALA A 528 52.66 -21.13 -22.57
C ALA A 528 51.86 -20.01 -21.87
N LEU A 529 50.77 -20.35 -21.19
CA LEU A 529 49.90 -19.41 -20.47
C LEU A 529 50.24 -19.32 -18.96
N ASP A 530 50.67 -20.43 -18.37
CA ASP A 530 51.03 -20.61 -16.96
C ASP A 530 52.30 -21.50 -16.86
N PRO A 531 53.50 -20.92 -17.00
CA PRO A 531 54.77 -21.66 -16.99
C PRO A 531 55.06 -22.45 -15.71
N GLU A 532 54.41 -22.09 -14.60
CA GLU A 532 54.57 -22.75 -13.31
C GLU A 532 53.55 -23.86 -13.04
N ASN A 533 52.73 -24.21 -14.04
CA ASN A 533 51.71 -25.23 -13.89
C ASN A 533 52.31 -26.62 -13.63
N GLY A 534 52.27 -27.06 -12.37
CA GLY A 534 52.84 -28.35 -11.95
C GLY A 534 52.15 -29.56 -12.60
N VAL A 535 50.83 -29.50 -12.82
CA VAL A 535 50.06 -30.60 -13.42
C VAL A 535 50.49 -30.83 -14.87
N ALA A 536 50.65 -29.76 -15.65
CA ALA A 536 51.12 -29.86 -17.03
C ALA A 536 52.55 -30.44 -17.11
N LYS A 537 53.47 -30.02 -16.24
CA LYS A 537 54.83 -30.57 -16.15
C LYS A 537 54.80 -32.08 -15.85
N GLN A 538 53.95 -32.52 -14.93
CA GLN A 538 53.79 -33.94 -14.57
C GLN A 538 53.23 -34.78 -15.71
N LEU A 539 52.19 -34.29 -16.40
CA LEU A 539 51.59 -35.00 -17.55
C LEU A 539 52.59 -35.17 -18.70
N LEU A 540 53.40 -34.15 -18.99
CA LEU A 540 54.46 -34.24 -19.99
C LEU A 540 55.51 -35.29 -19.63
N GLU A 541 55.89 -35.40 -18.35
CA GLU A 541 56.85 -36.41 -17.91
C GLU A 541 56.25 -37.83 -17.98
N ALA A 542 54.98 -37.98 -17.60
CA ALA A 542 54.29 -39.27 -17.60
C ALA A 542 54.20 -39.88 -19.01
N VAL A 543 54.07 -39.05 -20.05
CA VAL A 543 54.01 -39.54 -21.44
C VAL A 543 55.37 -39.58 -22.14
N LYS A 544 56.49 -39.23 -21.49
CA LYS A 544 57.83 -39.44 -22.07
C LYS A 544 58.28 -40.90 -21.99
N GLN A 545 57.85 -41.58 -20.92
CA GLN A 545 58.01 -43.02 -20.72
C GLN A 545 57.17 -43.79 -21.77
#